data_AF-A0A8J4Y093-F1
#
_entry.id   AF-A0A8J4Y093-F1
#
_cell.length_a   1.000
_cell.length_b   1.000
_cell.length_c   1.000
_cell.angle_alpha   90.00
_cell.angle_beta   90.00
_cell.angle_gamma   90.00
#
_symmetry.space_group_name_H-M   'P 1'
#
loop_
_entity.id
_entity.type
_entity.pdbx_description
1 polymer ?
#
loop_
_entity_poly.entity_id
_entity_poly.type
_entity_poly.pdbx_seq_one_letter_code
_entity_poly.pdbx_strand_id
1 'polypeptide(L)'
;MFHAALSILTPTLITASPRCLARHMSSLPRGGVGVVGAPFNKGQRREGVSKGPQVIRETGVLEHLTSLGLDVRDYGDVNDDNTGPDLHLGPDGERHHTTVLEYNRRLSSAVTRVVKEGRVCVTLGGDHSIAIGSVHGHSAANPDHQVVVLWVDAHADLNTGAISMSGNMHGMPVAHHLHAMDKQINKLPDGWPKPCLLLPLPLLSLYSVIEG
;
A
#
# COMPACT_ATOMS: atom_id res chain seq x y z
N MET A 1 4.68 -13.20 -9.69
CA MET A 1 4.01 -12.01 -10.26
C MET A 1 4.39 -10.86 -9.35
N PHE A 2 5.28 -9.98 -9.83
CA PHE A 2 5.82 -8.86 -9.05
C PHE A 2 4.70 -7.84 -8.82
N HIS A 3 4.40 -7.51 -7.57
CA HIS A 3 3.42 -6.47 -7.22
C HIS A 3 4.20 -5.28 -6.64
N ALA A 4 4.12 -4.13 -7.31
CA ALA A 4 4.62 -2.86 -6.81
C ALA A 4 3.41 -1.96 -6.57
N ALA A 5 3.02 -1.78 -5.31
CA ALA A 5 2.03 -0.78 -4.94
C ALA A 5 2.69 0.61 -5.02
N LEU A 6 2.51 1.30 -6.14
CA LEU A 6 2.98 2.68 -6.33
C LEU A 6 1.91 3.65 -5.84
N SER A 7 1.97 4.05 -4.58
CA SER A 7 1.12 5.12 -4.03
C SER A 7 1.83 6.47 -4.15
N ILE A 8 1.57 7.22 -5.21
CA ILE A 8 1.97 8.63 -5.31
C ILE A 8 0.81 9.42 -5.88
N LEU A 9 0.21 10.31 -5.08
CA LEU A 9 -0.20 11.67 -5.45
C LEU A 9 -0.48 12.45 -4.16
N THR A 10 0.37 13.43 -3.83
CA THR A 10 0.05 14.49 -2.86
C THR A 10 -0.89 15.51 -3.51
N PRO A 11 -1.92 16.01 -2.82
CA PRO A 11 -2.91 16.90 -3.40
C PRO A 11 -2.33 18.31 -3.55
N THR A 12 -1.75 18.60 -4.71
CA THR A 12 -1.49 19.99 -5.14
C THR A 12 -1.99 20.25 -6.57
N LEU A 13 -2.74 19.32 -7.17
CA LEU A 13 -2.91 19.27 -8.63
C LEU A 13 -4.36 19.24 -9.14
N ILE A 14 -5.35 19.68 -8.36
CA ILE A 14 -6.76 19.68 -8.84
C ILE A 14 -7.22 21.06 -9.38
N THR A 15 -6.45 22.14 -9.25
CA THR A 15 -6.88 23.48 -9.73
C THR A 15 -5.94 24.19 -10.70
N ALA A 16 -4.90 23.54 -11.20
CA ALA A 16 -3.86 24.22 -11.97
C ALA A 16 -4.11 24.13 -13.49
N SER A 17 -4.11 25.27 -14.19
CA SER A 17 -4.28 25.34 -15.66
C SER A 17 -3.17 24.58 -16.41
N PRO A 18 -3.37 24.22 -17.70
CA PRO A 18 -2.39 23.45 -18.49
C PRO A 18 -0.99 24.07 -18.54
N ARG A 19 -0.86 25.39 -18.34
CA ARG A 19 0.43 26.10 -18.26
C ARG A 19 1.19 25.88 -16.95
N CYS A 20 0.52 25.41 -15.90
CA CYS A 20 1.13 25.16 -14.58
C CYS A 20 1.73 23.74 -14.48
N LEU A 21 1.17 22.76 -15.20
CA LEU A 21 1.69 21.38 -15.23
C LEU A 21 3.14 21.32 -15.74
N ALA A 22 3.45 22.07 -16.81
CA ALA A 22 4.80 22.09 -17.39
C ALA A 22 5.88 22.67 -16.46
N ARG A 23 5.49 23.44 -15.44
CA ARG A 23 6.41 24.10 -14.51
C ARG A 23 6.68 23.31 -13.23
N HIS A 24 5.92 22.23 -12.99
CA HIS A 24 6.08 21.33 -11.83
C HIS A 24 6.78 20.01 -12.14
N MET A 25 6.97 19.66 -13.42
CA MET A 25 7.77 18.49 -13.82
C MET A 25 9.29 18.70 -13.62
N SER A 26 9.72 19.90 -13.25
CA SER A 26 11.12 20.27 -13.01
C SER A 26 11.58 20.17 -11.56
N SER A 27 10.76 19.66 -10.64
CA SER A 27 11.23 19.31 -9.30
C SER A 27 10.68 17.95 -8.91
N LEU A 28 11.51 16.92 -9.14
CA LEU A 28 11.47 15.73 -8.28
C LEU A 28 11.44 16.21 -6.82
N PRO A 29 10.74 15.50 -5.92
CA PRO A 29 10.71 15.84 -4.50
C PRO A 29 12.12 16.18 -4.04
N ARG A 30 12.31 17.31 -3.36
CA ARG A 30 13.62 17.68 -2.81
C ARG A 30 14.16 16.66 -1.80
N GLY A 31 13.33 15.70 -1.37
CA GLY A 31 13.73 14.58 -0.53
C GLY A 31 14.02 13.32 -1.34
N GLY A 32 14.96 12.52 -0.84
CA GLY A 32 15.41 11.29 -1.47
C GLY A 32 14.35 10.19 -1.59
N VAL A 33 14.75 9.04 -2.10
CA VAL A 33 13.96 7.81 -2.11
C VAL A 33 14.26 7.02 -0.85
N GLY A 34 13.24 6.54 -0.17
CA GLY A 34 13.37 5.59 0.94
C GLY A 34 12.78 4.25 0.56
N VAL A 35 13.56 3.18 0.67
CA VAL A 35 13.14 1.82 0.31
C VAL A 35 12.90 1.02 1.58
N VAL A 36 11.73 0.39 1.68
CA VAL A 36 11.33 -0.50 2.78
C VAL A 36 10.97 -1.85 2.19
N GLY A 37 11.55 -2.94 2.68
CA GLY A 37 11.11 -4.27 2.29
C GLY A 37 9.99 -4.78 3.20
N ALA A 38 9.03 -5.46 2.59
CA ALA A 38 7.90 -6.08 3.27
C ALA A 38 7.82 -7.58 2.89
N PRO A 39 8.73 -8.44 3.39
CA PRO A 39 8.83 -9.85 3.00
C PRO A 39 7.70 -10.72 3.57
N PHE A 40 6.46 -10.46 3.16
CA PHE A 40 5.25 -11.04 3.75
C PHE A 40 4.51 -11.97 2.79
N ASN A 41 4.05 -13.12 3.28
CA ASN A 41 3.36 -14.13 2.47
C ASN A 41 2.03 -14.65 3.06
N LYS A 42 1.62 -14.20 4.26
CA LYS A 42 0.45 -14.77 4.94
C LYS A 42 -0.88 -14.21 4.47
N GLY A 43 -0.89 -13.23 3.56
CA GLY A 43 -2.11 -12.79 2.90
C GLY A 43 -2.66 -13.81 1.90
N GLN A 44 -1.91 -14.87 1.59
CA GLN A 44 -2.26 -15.91 0.62
C GLN A 44 -1.57 -17.25 0.95
N ARG A 45 -1.69 -18.27 0.08
CA ARG A 45 -1.30 -19.67 0.38
C ARG A 45 0.02 -20.13 -0.21
N ARG A 46 0.61 -19.38 -1.14
CA ARG A 46 1.81 -19.75 -1.88
C ARG A 46 3.06 -19.24 -1.17
N GLU A 47 4.07 -20.07 -1.11
CA GLU A 47 5.37 -19.64 -0.63
C GLU A 47 6.12 -18.81 -1.67
N GLY A 48 7.20 -18.15 -1.24
CA GLY A 48 8.18 -17.53 -2.13
C GLY A 48 8.01 -16.03 -2.34
N VAL A 49 6.80 -15.47 -2.23
CA VAL A 49 6.60 -14.01 -2.36
C VAL A 49 7.37 -13.21 -1.29
N SER A 50 7.58 -13.79 -0.11
CA SER A 50 8.41 -13.19 0.95
C SER A 50 9.87 -12.99 0.55
N LYS A 51 10.38 -13.70 -0.46
CA LYS A 51 11.74 -13.48 -1.01
C LYS A 51 11.81 -12.31 -1.98
N GLY A 52 10.66 -11.77 -2.40
CA GLY A 52 10.55 -10.68 -3.37
C GLY A 52 11.44 -9.47 -3.06
N PRO A 53 11.42 -8.92 -1.83
CA PRO A 53 12.23 -7.75 -1.49
C PRO A 53 13.72 -7.98 -1.68
N GLN A 54 14.23 -9.14 -1.25
CA GLN A 54 15.64 -9.51 -1.43
C GLN A 54 15.99 -9.66 -2.91
N VAL A 55 15.20 -10.43 -3.67
CA VAL A 55 15.45 -10.66 -5.10
C VAL A 55 15.45 -9.35 -5.88
N ILE A 56 14.53 -8.43 -5.57
CA ILE A 56 14.48 -7.11 -6.22
C ILE A 56 15.73 -6.30 -5.91
N ARG A 57 16.22 -6.29 -4.66
CA ARG A 57 17.47 -5.61 -4.32
C ARG A 57 18.65 -6.19 -5.09
N GLU A 58 18.73 -7.52 -5.19
CA GLU A 58 19.79 -8.22 -5.93
C GLU A 58 19.79 -7.91 -7.44
N THR A 59 18.72 -7.35 -8.01
CA THR A 59 18.71 -6.88 -9.41
C THR A 59 19.57 -5.63 -9.66
N GLY A 60 20.06 -4.97 -8.62
CA GLY A 60 20.80 -3.71 -8.75
C GLY A 60 19.90 -2.47 -8.80
N VAL A 61 18.63 -2.57 -8.40
CA VAL A 61 17.66 -1.48 -8.53
C VAL A 61 18.03 -0.26 -7.71
N LEU A 62 18.63 -0.45 -6.53
CA LEU A 62 19.04 0.65 -5.64
C LEU A 62 20.20 1.43 -6.27
N GLU A 63 21.20 0.72 -6.77
CA GLU A 63 22.34 1.24 -7.48
C GLU A 63 21.90 1.98 -8.74
N HIS A 64 20.92 1.44 -9.47
CA HIS A 64 20.35 2.11 -10.63
C HIS A 64 19.66 3.42 -10.26
N LEU A 65 18.83 3.44 -9.20
CA LEU A 65 18.20 4.67 -8.71
C LEU A 65 19.24 5.70 -8.26
N THR A 66 20.31 5.28 -7.58
CA THR A 66 21.43 6.15 -7.21
C THR A 66 22.16 6.69 -8.45
N SER A 67 22.35 5.87 -9.49
CA SER A 67 22.99 6.30 -10.75
C SER A 67 22.19 7.37 -11.50
N LEU A 68 20.88 7.46 -11.25
CA LEU A 68 20.01 8.53 -11.76
C LEU A 68 20.12 9.84 -10.94
N GLY A 69 21.01 9.89 -9.95
CA GLY A 69 21.23 11.07 -9.09
C GLY A 69 20.25 11.21 -7.92
N LEU A 70 19.50 10.15 -7.57
CA LEU A 70 18.58 10.15 -6.44
C LEU A 70 19.32 9.83 -5.13
N ASP A 71 18.98 10.54 -4.04
CA ASP A 71 19.38 10.18 -2.68
C ASP A 71 18.59 8.95 -2.23
N VAL A 72 19.14 7.75 -2.40
CA VAL A 72 18.49 6.49 -2.04
C VAL A 72 18.93 6.05 -0.65
N ARG A 73 17.96 5.75 0.23
CA ARG A 73 18.18 5.13 1.53
C ARG A 73 17.38 3.84 1.66
N ASP A 74 18.05 2.73 1.92
CA ASP A 74 17.40 1.47 2.29
C ASP A 74 17.16 1.43 3.81
N TYR A 75 15.93 1.17 4.21
CA TYR A 75 15.50 1.03 5.59
C TYR A 75 15.48 -0.43 6.05
N GLY A 76 15.88 -1.36 5.17
CA GLY A 76 15.84 -2.79 5.41
C GLY A 76 14.43 -3.36 5.31
N ASP A 77 14.24 -4.54 5.91
CA ASP A 77 12.98 -5.25 5.88
C ASP A 77 12.22 -5.07 7.19
N VAL A 78 10.89 -4.96 7.10
CA VAL A 78 10.01 -5.01 8.27
C VAL A 78 10.01 -6.41 8.84
N ASN A 79 10.41 -6.52 10.11
CA ASN A 79 10.44 -7.79 10.83
C ASN A 79 9.04 -8.43 10.92
N ASP A 80 9.00 -9.72 10.62
CA ASP A 80 7.87 -10.58 10.94
C ASP A 80 8.19 -11.37 12.21
N ASP A 81 7.80 -10.82 13.37
CA ASP A 81 8.03 -11.49 14.65
C ASP A 81 7.04 -12.67 14.87
N ASN A 82 6.00 -12.79 14.03
CA ASN A 82 4.97 -13.80 14.15
C ASN A 82 5.40 -15.11 13.46
N THR A 83 6.28 -15.84 14.15
CA THR A 83 6.75 -17.16 13.72
C THR A 83 5.80 -18.31 14.08
N GLY A 84 4.73 -18.02 14.85
CA GLY A 84 3.74 -19.01 15.26
C GLY A 84 2.67 -19.26 14.18
N PRO A 85 2.09 -20.47 14.11
CA PRO A 85 0.97 -20.73 13.22
C PRO A 85 -0.26 -19.97 13.72
N ASP A 86 -0.69 -18.96 12.96
CA ASP A 86 -2.00 -18.35 13.17
C ASP A 86 -3.07 -19.29 12.60
N LEU A 87 -3.46 -20.23 13.46
CA LEU A 87 -4.49 -21.24 13.17
C LEU A 87 -5.91 -20.69 13.31
N HIS A 88 -6.04 -19.45 13.78
CA HIS A 88 -7.33 -18.83 14.01
C HIS A 88 -7.79 -18.08 12.76
N LEU A 89 -9.01 -18.39 12.32
CA LEU A 89 -9.68 -17.60 11.31
C LEU A 89 -10.15 -16.28 11.92
N GLY A 90 -10.16 -15.23 11.11
CA GLY A 90 -10.88 -14.01 11.40
C GLY A 90 -12.39 -14.28 11.51
N PRO A 91 -13.17 -13.28 12.00
CA PRO A 91 -14.59 -13.43 12.27
C PRO A 91 -15.41 -13.96 11.09
N ASP A 92 -15.03 -13.61 9.85
CA ASP A 92 -15.74 -14.02 8.63
C ASP A 92 -14.97 -15.09 7.84
N GLY A 93 -14.00 -15.76 8.46
CA GLY A 93 -13.21 -16.82 7.82
C GLY A 93 -11.92 -16.33 7.15
N GLU A 94 -11.47 -15.10 7.44
CA GLU A 94 -10.18 -14.61 6.95
C GLU A 94 -9.03 -15.43 7.49
N ARG A 95 -8.08 -15.80 6.64
CA ARG A 95 -6.92 -16.59 7.03
C ARG A 95 -5.85 -15.67 7.59
N HIS A 96 -5.24 -16.09 8.69
CA HIS A 96 -4.14 -15.37 9.33
C HIS A 96 -4.48 -13.91 9.67
N HIS A 97 -5.75 -13.65 10.04
CA HIS A 97 -6.29 -12.30 10.19
C HIS A 97 -5.44 -11.41 11.08
N THR A 98 -5.16 -11.87 12.30
CA THR A 98 -4.37 -11.10 13.27
C THR A 98 -2.93 -10.93 12.79
N THR A 99 -2.35 -11.97 12.19
CA THR A 99 -0.98 -11.91 11.67
C THR A 99 -0.83 -10.87 10.55
N VAL A 100 -1.77 -10.85 9.59
CA VAL A 100 -1.79 -9.88 8.49
C VAL A 100 -1.92 -8.46 9.03
N LEU A 101 -2.86 -8.23 9.96
CA LEU A 101 -3.08 -6.88 10.47
C LEU A 101 -1.91 -6.39 11.34
N GLU A 102 -1.36 -7.21 12.23
CA GLU A 102 -0.21 -6.83 13.06
C GLU A 102 1.06 -6.57 12.24
N TYR A 103 1.29 -7.35 11.19
CA TYR A 103 2.38 -7.07 10.25
C TYR A 103 2.20 -5.71 9.57
N ASN A 104 0.99 -5.46 9.07
CA ASN A 104 0.68 -4.22 8.38
C ASN A 104 0.69 -2.98 9.31
N ARG A 105 0.42 -3.14 10.61
CA ARG A 105 0.61 -2.06 11.59
C ARG A 105 2.09 -1.67 11.73
N ARG A 106 2.99 -2.65 11.76
CA ARG A 106 4.45 -2.41 11.74
C ARG A 106 4.89 -1.76 10.43
N LEU A 107 4.43 -2.28 9.30
CA LEU A 107 4.72 -1.71 7.98
C LEU A 107 4.21 -0.28 7.85
N SER A 108 3.01 0.02 8.32
CA SER A 108 2.48 1.38 8.35
C SER A 108 3.38 2.31 9.14
N SER A 109 3.93 1.87 10.28
CA SER A 109 4.86 2.67 11.08
C SER A 109 6.18 2.92 10.34
N ALA A 110 6.73 1.90 9.66
CA ALA A 110 7.93 2.02 8.84
C ALA A 110 7.73 3.01 7.66
N VAL A 111 6.63 2.87 6.93
CA VAL A 111 6.28 3.78 5.81
C VAL A 111 6.04 5.20 6.32
N THR A 112 5.32 5.37 7.42
CA THR A 112 5.08 6.68 8.05
C THR A 112 6.40 7.39 8.35
N ARG A 113 7.39 6.65 8.89
CA ARG A 113 8.73 7.19 9.17
C ARG A 113 9.42 7.69 7.89
N VAL A 114 9.44 6.88 6.83
CA VAL A 114 10.08 7.28 5.56
C VAL A 114 9.45 8.55 4.99
N VAL A 115 8.12 8.60 4.95
CA VAL A 115 7.38 9.75 4.41
C VAL A 115 7.60 11.01 5.27
N LYS A 116 7.62 10.88 6.61
CA LYS A 116 7.92 12.00 7.52
C LYS A 116 9.37 12.50 7.44
N GLU A 117 10.30 11.66 6.98
CA GLU A 117 11.66 12.09 6.62
C GLU A 117 11.72 12.84 5.27
N GLY A 118 10.57 13.14 4.67
CA GLY A 118 10.45 13.89 3.41
C GLY A 118 10.79 13.07 2.17
N ARG A 119 10.92 11.75 2.30
CA ARG A 119 11.32 10.86 1.21
C ARG A 119 10.12 10.24 0.49
N VAL A 120 10.29 9.95 -0.79
CA VAL A 120 9.36 9.07 -1.52
C VAL A 120 9.57 7.65 -1.01
N CYS A 121 8.53 7.06 -0.42
CA CYS A 121 8.60 5.70 0.08
C CYS A 121 8.30 4.69 -1.05
N VAL A 122 9.22 3.75 -1.26
CA VAL A 122 9.06 2.58 -2.12
C VAL A 122 9.01 1.36 -1.23
N THR A 123 7.88 0.66 -1.22
CA THR A 123 7.74 -0.61 -0.50
C THR A 123 7.99 -1.77 -1.46
N LEU A 124 9.03 -2.56 -1.22
CA LEU A 124 9.30 -3.79 -1.95
C LEU A 124 8.49 -4.91 -1.31
N GLY A 125 7.59 -5.51 -2.08
CA GLY A 125 6.55 -6.36 -1.51
C GLY A 125 6.86 -7.84 -1.46
N GLY A 126 6.12 -8.51 -0.58
CA GLY A 126 5.59 -9.85 -0.77
C GLY A 126 4.19 -9.80 -1.37
N ASP A 127 3.20 -10.48 -0.80
CA ASP A 127 1.82 -10.45 -1.32
C ASP A 127 1.11 -9.10 -1.11
N HIS A 128 0.00 -8.87 -1.82
CA HIS A 128 -0.66 -7.56 -1.87
C HIS A 128 -1.34 -7.14 -0.56
N SER A 129 -1.45 -8.02 0.45
CA SER A 129 -2.00 -7.62 1.75
C SER A 129 -1.15 -6.55 2.44
N ILE A 130 0.13 -6.41 2.07
CA ILE A 130 1.04 -5.33 2.54
C ILE A 130 0.50 -3.92 2.22
N ALA A 131 -0.41 -3.80 1.26
CA ALA A 131 -1.03 -2.54 0.91
C ALA A 131 -1.92 -1.98 2.02
N ILE A 132 -2.39 -2.81 2.96
CA ILE A 132 -3.07 -2.34 4.19
C ILE A 132 -2.11 -1.44 4.99
N GLY A 133 -0.85 -1.85 5.14
CA GLY A 133 0.15 -1.11 5.90
C GLY A 133 0.71 0.07 5.11
N SER A 134 1.07 -0.13 3.84
CA SER A 134 1.74 0.91 3.06
C SER A 134 0.85 2.13 2.80
N VAL A 135 -0.40 1.93 2.34
CA VAL A 135 -1.34 3.03 2.11
C VAL A 135 -1.72 3.71 3.42
N HIS A 136 -1.98 2.95 4.48
CA HIS A 136 -2.29 3.50 5.80
C HIS A 136 -1.12 4.35 6.33
N GLY A 137 0.14 3.90 6.16
CA GLY A 137 1.33 4.66 6.53
C GLY A 137 1.50 5.97 5.77
N HIS A 138 1.21 5.97 4.46
CA HIS A 138 1.20 7.19 3.65
C HIS A 138 0.15 8.19 4.16
N SER A 139 -1.06 7.73 4.48
CA SER A 139 -2.10 8.60 5.03
C SER A 139 -1.77 9.11 6.43
N ALA A 140 -1.26 8.23 7.31
CA ALA A 140 -0.86 8.60 8.67
C ALA A 140 0.30 9.61 8.71
N ALA A 141 1.16 9.64 7.70
CA ALA A 141 2.21 10.65 7.56
C ALA A 141 1.67 12.02 7.10
N ASN A 142 0.48 12.08 6.52
CA ASN A 142 -0.11 13.26 5.91
C ASN A 142 -1.57 13.48 6.37
N PRO A 143 -1.82 13.67 7.69
CA PRO A 143 -3.18 13.74 8.23
C PRO A 143 -4.03 14.89 7.65
N ASP A 144 -3.38 15.96 7.20
CA ASP A 144 -4.04 17.14 6.64
C ASP A 144 -4.21 17.07 5.11
N HIS A 145 -3.75 15.98 4.47
CA HIS A 145 -3.82 15.80 3.03
C HIS A 145 -4.55 14.51 2.66
N GLN A 146 -5.40 14.61 1.65
CA GLN A 146 -6.04 13.44 1.08
C GLN A 146 -5.04 12.64 0.24
N VAL A 147 -4.79 11.39 0.63
CA VAL A 147 -4.05 10.43 -0.18
C VAL A 147 -4.96 9.93 -1.32
N VAL A 148 -4.43 9.93 -2.53
CA VAL A 148 -5.05 9.31 -3.70
C VAL A 148 -4.25 8.06 -4.08
N VAL A 149 -4.95 6.97 -4.38
CA VAL A 149 -4.34 5.69 -4.74
C VAL A 149 -4.68 5.35 -6.19
N LEU A 150 -3.63 5.09 -6.97
CA LEU A 150 -3.74 4.47 -8.29
C LEU A 150 -3.45 2.97 -8.13
N TRP A 151 -4.48 2.13 -8.28
CA TRP A 151 -4.36 0.68 -8.11
C TRP A 151 -4.19 0.00 -9.47
N VAL A 152 -2.99 -0.50 -9.76
CA VAL A 152 -2.68 -1.19 -11.01
C VAL A 152 -2.51 -2.68 -10.72
N ASP A 153 -3.57 -3.44 -10.97
CA ASP A 153 -3.61 -4.89 -10.74
C ASP A 153 -4.64 -5.53 -11.68
N ALA A 154 -4.52 -6.83 -11.92
CA ALA A 154 -5.55 -7.61 -12.58
C ALA A 154 -6.81 -7.79 -11.70
N HIS A 155 -6.67 -7.62 -10.39
CA HIS A 155 -7.74 -7.79 -9.41
C HIS A 155 -8.03 -6.46 -8.69
N ALA A 156 -9.30 -6.25 -8.33
CA ALA A 156 -9.71 -5.06 -7.58
C ALA A 156 -9.30 -5.08 -6.10
N ASP A 157 -8.98 -6.26 -5.55
CA ASP A 157 -8.52 -6.44 -4.17
C ASP A 157 -9.44 -5.81 -3.10
N LEU A 158 -10.74 -5.84 -3.39
CA LEU A 158 -11.81 -5.13 -2.69
C LEU A 158 -12.76 -6.07 -1.92
N ASN A 159 -12.43 -7.37 -1.81
CA ASN A 159 -13.29 -8.26 -1.04
C ASN A 159 -13.26 -7.90 0.45
N THR A 160 -14.39 -8.07 1.14
CA THR A 160 -14.43 -8.18 2.60
C THR A 160 -14.32 -9.64 3.01
N GLY A 161 -14.15 -9.92 4.31
CA GLY A 161 -14.20 -11.28 4.84
C GLY A 161 -15.48 -12.00 4.42
N ALA A 162 -16.62 -11.35 4.59
CA ALA A 162 -17.95 -11.90 4.30
C ALA A 162 -18.18 -12.33 2.84
N ILE A 163 -17.49 -11.74 1.85
CA ILE A 163 -17.70 -12.04 0.42
C ILE A 163 -16.54 -12.81 -0.22
N SER A 164 -15.42 -12.98 0.49
CA SER A 164 -14.27 -13.70 -0.04
C SER A 164 -14.53 -15.21 -0.07
N MET A 165 -14.43 -15.81 -1.27
CA MET A 165 -14.51 -17.27 -1.41
C MET A 165 -13.24 -18.00 -0.93
N SER A 166 -12.12 -17.29 -0.75
CA SER A 166 -10.82 -17.91 -0.42
C SER A 166 -10.40 -17.74 1.04
N GLY A 167 -10.90 -16.66 1.69
CA GLY A 167 -10.41 -16.15 2.96
C GLY A 167 -9.01 -15.52 2.90
N ASN A 168 -8.38 -15.43 1.73
CA ASN A 168 -7.03 -14.87 1.58
C ASN A 168 -7.09 -13.33 1.61
N MET A 169 -6.40 -12.70 2.56
CA MET A 169 -6.46 -11.24 2.75
C MET A 169 -5.72 -10.43 1.68
N HIS A 170 -4.88 -11.04 0.84
CA HIS A 170 -4.26 -10.33 -0.29
C HIS A 170 -5.27 -9.80 -1.32
N GLY A 171 -6.50 -10.34 -1.35
CA GLY A 171 -7.60 -9.86 -2.20
C GLY A 171 -8.58 -8.94 -1.48
N MET A 172 -8.20 -8.42 -0.31
CA MET A 172 -8.99 -7.53 0.55
C MET A 172 -8.36 -6.17 0.90
N PRO A 173 -7.12 -5.79 0.51
CA PRO A 173 -6.48 -4.60 1.05
C PRO A 173 -7.25 -3.29 0.74
N VAL A 174 -7.90 -3.15 -0.41
CA VAL A 174 -8.63 -1.92 -0.75
C VAL A 174 -9.82 -1.71 0.18
N ALA A 175 -10.54 -2.78 0.55
CA ALA A 175 -11.68 -2.69 1.45
C ALA A 175 -11.29 -2.10 2.82
N HIS A 176 -10.09 -2.41 3.31
CA HIS A 176 -9.58 -1.91 4.60
C HIS A 176 -9.32 -0.40 4.62
N HIS A 177 -9.24 0.23 3.44
CA HIS A 177 -8.95 1.65 3.31
C HIS A 177 -10.19 2.51 3.13
N LEU A 178 -11.31 1.95 2.66
CA LEU A 178 -12.48 2.73 2.30
C LEU A 178 -13.38 3.02 3.51
N HIS A 179 -13.62 4.31 3.80
CA HIS A 179 -14.53 4.71 4.87
C HIS A 179 -15.95 4.12 4.71
N ALA A 180 -16.42 3.96 3.47
CA ALA A 180 -17.73 3.37 3.19
C ALA A 180 -17.84 1.88 3.59
N MET A 181 -16.71 1.19 3.75
CA MET A 181 -16.63 -0.22 4.10
C MET A 181 -16.24 -0.45 5.57
N ASP A 182 -16.12 0.60 6.38
CA ASP A 182 -15.61 0.54 7.76
C ASP A 182 -16.34 -0.47 8.66
N LYS A 183 -17.65 -0.64 8.44
CA LYS A 183 -18.50 -1.58 9.18
C LYS A 183 -18.43 -3.02 8.67
N GLN A 184 -17.82 -3.23 7.52
CA GLN A 184 -17.75 -4.52 6.81
C GLN A 184 -16.37 -5.16 6.90
N ILE A 185 -15.37 -4.44 7.44
CA ILE A 185 -14.02 -4.94 7.62
C ILE A 185 -13.81 -5.38 9.07
N ASN A 186 -13.22 -6.55 9.24
CA ASN A 186 -12.76 -7.01 10.53
C ASN A 186 -11.45 -6.30 10.90
N LYS A 187 -11.31 -5.99 12.19
CA LYS A 187 -10.21 -5.19 12.72
C LYS A 187 -9.60 -5.88 13.93
N LEU A 188 -8.41 -5.42 14.30
CA LEU A 188 -7.81 -5.76 15.58
C LEU A 188 -8.66 -5.21 16.74
N PRO A 189 -8.52 -5.76 17.97
CA PRO A 189 -9.35 -5.37 19.11
C PRO A 189 -9.31 -3.89 19.48
N ASP A 190 -8.23 -3.19 19.13
CA ASP A 190 -8.05 -1.74 19.33
C ASP A 190 -8.66 -0.88 18.19
N GLY A 191 -9.31 -1.52 17.21
CA GLY A 191 -9.94 -0.87 16.07
C GLY A 191 -9.00 -0.52 14.92
N TRP A 192 -7.79 -1.09 14.87
CA TRP A 192 -6.89 -0.94 13.72
C TRP A 192 -7.18 -1.99 12.62
N PRO A 193 -7.11 -1.66 11.32
CA PRO A 193 -6.78 -0.36 10.74
C PRO A 193 -7.98 0.60 10.72
N LYS A 194 -7.69 1.90 10.72
CA LYS A 194 -8.69 2.94 10.45
C LYS A 194 -8.72 3.22 8.94
N PRO A 195 -9.88 3.19 8.28
CA PRO A 195 -9.98 3.59 6.88
C PRO A 195 -9.44 5.01 6.67
N CYS A 196 -8.83 5.23 5.51
CA CYS A 196 -8.14 6.48 5.19
C CYS A 196 -8.46 7.04 3.80
N LEU A 197 -9.27 6.32 3.01
CA LEU A 197 -9.68 6.71 1.67
C LEU A 197 -11.18 6.99 1.62
N LEU A 198 -11.54 8.12 1.02
CA LEU A 198 -12.92 8.44 0.70
C LEU A 198 -13.23 7.89 -0.69
N LEU A 199 -14.43 7.32 -0.87
CA LEU A 199 -14.97 7.15 -2.21
C LEU A 199 -15.34 8.53 -2.76
N PRO A 200 -15.05 8.83 -4.03
CA PRO A 200 -15.60 10.03 -4.65
C PRO A 200 -17.13 9.89 -4.66
N LEU A 201 -17.82 10.72 -3.87
CA LEU A 201 -19.28 10.86 -3.91
C LEU A 201 -19.70 11.79 -5.06
N PRO A 202 -20.90 11.59 -5.65
CA PRO A 202 -21.27 10.42 -6.43
C PRO A 202 -20.70 10.48 -7.86
N LEU A 203 -20.67 9.33 -8.53
CA LEU A 203 -20.43 9.16 -9.96
C LEU A 203 -21.26 10.14 -10.81
N LEU A 204 -20.64 11.24 -11.25
CA LEU A 204 -20.95 11.79 -12.58
C LEU A 204 -20.41 10.76 -13.56
N SER A 205 -21.32 9.94 -14.07
CA SER A 205 -21.16 9.10 -15.24
C SER A 205 -20.34 9.84 -16.32
N LEU A 206 -19.06 9.51 -16.44
CA LEU A 206 -18.30 9.70 -17.68
C LEU A 206 -18.56 8.47 -18.56
N TYR A 207 -19.83 8.19 -18.87
CA TYR A 207 -20.21 7.51 -20.10
C TYR A 207 -20.15 8.53 -21.23
N SER A 208 -18.95 8.83 -21.70
CA SER A 208 -18.70 9.41 -23.02
C SER A 208 -17.19 9.39 -23.22
N VAL A 209 -16.74 8.89 -24.38
CA VAL A 209 -15.34 8.67 -24.76
C VAL A 209 -14.80 7.30 -24.31
N ILE A 210 -15.35 6.23 -24.89
CA ILE A 210 -14.66 5.22 -25.73
C ILE A 210 -15.80 4.51 -26.49
N GLU A 211 -16.36 5.19 -27.47
CA GLU A 211 -16.82 4.51 -28.69
C GLU A 211 -15.99 5.12 -29.81
N GLY A 212 -15.08 4.29 -30.32
CA GLY A 212 -14.37 4.46 -31.57
C GLY A 212 -14.41 3.13 -32.29
#